data_AF-A0AAW2ALQ1-F1
#
_entry.id   AF-A0AAW2ALQ1-F1
#
_cell.length_a   1.000
_cell.length_b   1.000
_cell.length_c   1.000
_cell.angle_alpha   90.00
_cell.angle_beta   90.00
_cell.angle_gamma   90.00
#
_symmetry.space_group_name_H-M   'P 1'
#
loop_
_entity.id
_entity.type
_entity.pdbx_description
1 polymer ?
#
loop_
_entity_poly.entity_id
_entity_poly.type
_entity_poly.pdbx_seq_one_letter_code
_entity_poly.pdbx_strand_id
1 'polypeptide(L)'
;MEVMRDAEAESAKYKPGGRLDMSHGFLRHIRRNQIARDDYDREVKQAKEKQRRRHTTTPRRPRRPDRQVYHPRHQNGSEAGANAEAEDWNESSSGTEQENTGTELFWLDYQADNGQITSFIVHKEDKPEVIVERVAEKNVLDSAMRAALLARVGQEMDKRCDKC
;
A
#
# COMPACT_ATOMS: atom_id res chain seq x y z
N MET A 1 64.48 -27.09 6.87
CA MET A 1 63.93 -25.95 7.62
C MET A 1 62.43 -25.96 7.43
N GLU A 2 61.71 -25.97 8.54
CA GLU A 2 60.27 -26.26 8.64
C GLU A 2 59.38 -25.22 7.97
N VAL A 3 58.33 -25.75 7.35
CA VAL A 3 57.18 -25.01 6.83
C VAL A 3 56.19 -24.92 7.99
N MET A 4 56.00 -23.72 8.55
CA MET A 4 55.00 -23.46 9.59
C MET A 4 53.61 -23.53 8.96
N ARG A 5 52.86 -24.58 9.30
CA ARG A 5 51.44 -24.78 8.96
C ARG A 5 50.57 -24.09 10.01
N ASP A 6 49.64 -23.29 9.49
CA ASP A 6 48.21 -23.19 9.80
C ASP A 6 47.67 -23.12 11.25
N ALA A 7 46.57 -22.35 11.31
CA ALA A 7 45.51 -22.35 12.32
C ALA A 7 45.76 -21.46 13.55
N GLU A 8 45.68 -20.14 13.33
CA GLU A 8 45.19 -19.22 14.33
C GLU A 8 43.75 -19.62 14.66
N ALA A 9 43.61 -20.44 15.71
CA ALA A 9 42.34 -20.86 16.26
C ALA A 9 41.60 -19.61 16.75
N GLU A 10 40.69 -19.08 15.92
CA GLU A 10 39.65 -18.15 16.33
C GLU A 10 38.85 -18.82 17.46
N SER A 11 39.28 -18.53 18.68
CA SER A 11 38.57 -18.94 19.89
C SER A 11 37.31 -18.07 20.02
N ALA A 12 36.29 -18.37 19.23
CA ALA A 12 34.92 -17.95 19.47
C ALA A 12 34.41 -18.65 20.74
N LYS A 13 34.95 -18.25 21.89
CA LYS A 13 34.45 -18.64 23.21
C LYS A 13 33.09 -17.98 23.38
N TYR A 14 32.03 -18.70 23.05
CA TYR A 14 30.67 -18.34 23.45
C TYR A 14 30.67 -18.15 24.97
N LYS A 15 30.55 -16.90 25.44
CA LYS A 15 30.47 -16.61 26.86
C LYS A 15 29.17 -17.22 27.41
N PRO A 16 29.21 -18.00 28.49
CA PRO A 16 28.02 -18.56 29.10
C PRO A 16 27.27 -17.41 29.78
N GLY A 17 26.14 -17.04 29.20
CA GLY A 17 25.33 -15.90 29.61
C GLY A 17 24.74 -15.29 28.37
N GLY A 18 23.49 -15.65 28.05
CA GLY A 18 22.74 -15.24 26.85
C GLY A 18 22.46 -13.73 26.74
N ARG A 19 23.26 -12.89 27.40
CA ARG A 19 23.25 -11.45 27.24
C ARG A 19 23.99 -11.10 25.97
N LEU A 20 23.25 -10.53 25.03
CA LEU A 20 23.77 -10.04 23.77
C LEU A 20 24.91 -9.02 23.99
N ASP A 21 26.00 -9.14 23.23
CA ASP A 21 27.13 -8.21 23.30
C ASP A 21 26.74 -6.84 22.69
N MET A 22 26.49 -5.88 23.58
CA MET A 22 26.09 -4.52 23.22
C MET A 22 27.14 -3.72 22.45
N SER A 23 28.39 -4.18 22.40
CA SER A 23 29.48 -3.52 21.68
C SER A 23 29.59 -3.94 20.21
N HIS A 24 28.86 -5.00 19.82
CA HIS A 24 28.93 -5.61 18.49
C HIS A 24 28.37 -4.70 17.38
N GLY A 25 28.98 -4.79 16.18
CA GLY A 25 28.62 -3.97 15.03
C GLY A 25 27.15 -4.08 14.63
N PHE A 26 26.57 -5.27 14.73
CA PHE A 26 25.16 -5.51 14.44
C PHE A 26 24.21 -4.70 15.33
N LEU A 27 24.46 -4.66 16.64
CA LEU A 27 23.62 -3.88 17.56
C LEU A 27 23.76 -2.37 17.34
N ARG A 28 24.93 -1.90 16.89
CA ARG A 28 25.10 -0.51 16.47
C ARG A 28 24.20 -0.19 15.28
N HIS A 29 24.04 -1.11 14.33
CA HIS A 29 23.12 -0.94 13.19
C HIS A 29 21.66 -0.94 13.63
N ILE A 30 21.25 -1.85 14.52
CA ILE A 30 19.88 -1.86 15.07
C ILE A 30 19.57 -0.52 15.74
N ARG A 31 20.47 -0.03 16.62
CA ARG A 31 20.29 1.24 17.30
C ARG A 31 20.17 2.41 16.31
N ARG A 32 21.05 2.46 15.30
CA ARG A 32 20.99 3.50 14.25
C ARG A 32 19.70 3.43 13.45
N ASN A 33 19.23 2.23 13.10
CA ASN A 33 17.97 2.06 12.38
C ASN A 33 16.77 2.50 13.23
N GLN A 34 16.78 2.23 14.53
CA GLN A 34 15.74 2.70 15.45
C GLN A 34 15.71 4.23 15.52
N ILE A 35 16.88 4.87 15.65
CA ILE A 35 16.98 6.34 15.64
C ILE A 35 16.45 6.90 14.32
N ALA A 36 16.84 6.33 13.19
CA ALA A 36 16.39 6.78 11.87
C ALA A 36 14.86 6.66 11.71
N ARG A 37 14.26 5.58 12.23
CA ARG A 37 12.79 5.42 12.28
C ARG A 37 12.14 6.48 13.15
N ASP A 38 12.65 6.70 14.35
CA ASP A 38 12.10 7.67 15.31
C ASP A 38 12.21 9.11 14.77
N ASP A 39 13.32 9.43 14.11
CA ASP A 39 13.54 10.75 13.48
C ASP A 39 12.60 10.95 12.28
N TYR A 40 12.43 9.94 11.43
CA TYR A 40 11.46 9.98 10.33
C TYR A 40 10.03 10.19 10.85
N ASP A 41 9.60 9.42 11.85
CA ASP A 41 8.28 9.55 12.46
C ASP A 41 8.07 10.95 13.07
N ARG A 42 9.11 11.50 13.69
CA ARG A 42 9.09 12.87 14.25
C ARG A 42 8.93 13.89 13.13
N GLU A 43 9.68 13.77 12.04
CA GLU A 43 9.60 14.68 10.88
C GLU A 43 8.24 14.61 10.18
N VAL A 44 7.69 13.42 9.97
CA VAL A 44 6.37 13.23 9.36
C VAL A 44 5.27 13.84 10.24
N LYS A 45 5.33 13.65 11.56
CA LYS A 45 4.38 14.29 12.50
C LYS A 45 4.50 15.81 12.45
N GLN A 46 5.72 16.35 12.45
CA GLN A 46 5.95 17.79 12.36
C GLN A 46 5.49 18.37 11.02
N ALA A 47 5.72 17.67 9.90
CA ALA A 47 5.26 18.09 8.59
C ALA A 47 3.73 18.14 8.52
N LYS A 48 3.05 17.11 9.03
CA LYS A 48 1.59 17.09 9.17
C LYS A 48 1.08 18.20 10.09
N GLU A 49 1.74 18.46 11.22
CA GLU A 49 1.35 19.57 12.11
C GLU A 49 1.56 20.94 11.44
N LYS A 50 2.69 21.16 10.76
CA LYS A 50 2.97 22.41 10.02
C LYS A 50 1.95 22.62 8.90
N GLN A 51 1.55 21.56 8.18
CA GLN A 51 0.47 21.63 7.20
C GLN A 51 -0.88 21.97 7.86
N ARG A 52 -1.21 21.36 9.00
CA ARG A 52 -2.43 21.69 9.77
C ARG A 52 -2.41 23.13 10.30
N ARG A 53 -1.27 23.62 10.80
CA ARG A 53 -1.10 25.01 11.27
C ARG A 53 -1.16 26.05 10.15
N ARG A 54 -0.85 25.65 8.90
CA ARG A 54 -1.00 26.52 7.73
C ARG A 54 -2.46 26.68 7.29
N HIS A 55 -3.37 25.82 7.73
CA HIS A 55 -4.81 26.05 7.60
C HIS A 55 -5.31 27.00 8.71
N THR A 56 -5.36 28.29 8.38
CA THR A 56 -6.15 29.36 9.00
C THR A 56 -5.72 29.86 10.40
N THR A 57 -4.95 30.96 10.44
CA THR A 57 -5.30 32.03 11.38
C THR A 57 -6.58 32.65 10.86
N THR A 58 -7.73 32.23 11.39
CA THR A 58 -9.01 32.91 11.13
C THR A 58 -8.80 34.41 11.35
N PRO A 59 -9.13 35.30 10.39
CA PRO A 59 -9.00 36.72 10.60
C PRO A 59 -9.86 37.12 11.81
N ARG A 60 -9.27 37.91 12.72
CA ARG A 60 -9.94 38.54 13.86
C ARG A 60 -10.90 39.64 13.37
N ARG A 61 -11.82 39.30 12.47
CA ARG A 61 -12.98 40.16 12.19
C ARG A 61 -13.83 40.15 13.46
N PRO A 62 -14.28 41.31 13.96
CA PRO A 62 -15.30 41.31 15.01
C PRO A 62 -16.50 40.52 14.48
N ARG A 63 -16.99 39.55 15.27
CA ARG A 63 -18.25 38.86 14.96
C ARG A 63 -19.33 39.93 14.83
N ARG A 64 -20.04 39.94 13.71
CA ARG A 64 -21.28 40.72 13.60
C ARG A 64 -22.19 40.26 14.74
N PRO A 65 -22.83 41.17 15.48
CA PRO A 65 -23.78 40.76 16.52
C PRO A 65 -24.89 39.94 15.87
N ASP A 66 -25.21 38.78 16.45
CA ASP A 66 -26.41 38.02 16.11
C ASP A 66 -27.62 38.77 16.66
N ARG A 67 -27.95 39.90 16.05
CA ARG A 67 -29.19 40.59 16.33
C ARG A 67 -30.12 40.32 15.16
N GLN A 68 -31.01 39.35 15.34
CA GLN A 68 -32.16 39.21 14.45
C GLN A 68 -33.03 40.46 14.62
N VAL A 69 -32.94 41.39 13.66
CA VAL A 69 -33.68 42.66 13.67
C VAL A 69 -35.11 42.49 13.15
N TYR A 70 -35.43 41.32 12.61
CA TYR A 70 -36.73 41.05 12.03
C TYR A 70 -37.34 39.79 12.63
N HIS A 71 -38.52 39.95 13.23
CA HIS A 71 -39.41 38.85 13.59
C HIS A 71 -40.60 38.90 12.64
N PRO A 72 -40.67 38.00 11.64
CA PRO A 72 -41.85 37.87 10.80
C PRO A 72 -43.07 37.57 11.67
N ARG A 73 -44.17 38.29 11.41
CA ARG A 73 -45.43 38.10 12.12
C ARG A 73 -46.01 36.76 11.68
N HIS A 74 -45.99 35.75 12.55
CA HIS A 74 -46.71 34.50 12.31
C HIS A 74 -48.21 34.79 12.23
N GLN A 75 -48.73 34.87 11.01
CA GLN A 75 -50.15 34.69 10.74
C GLN A 75 -50.35 33.21 10.50
N ASN A 76 -50.90 32.52 11.50
CA ASN A 76 -51.49 31.21 11.31
C ASN A 76 -52.58 31.35 10.24
N GLY A 77 -52.39 30.69 9.10
CA GLY A 77 -53.29 30.78 7.97
C GLY A 77 -52.79 29.91 6.82
N SER A 78 -53.04 28.61 6.96
CA SER A 78 -53.63 27.74 5.94
C SER A 78 -53.20 27.89 4.46
N GLU A 79 -52.90 26.71 3.89
CA GLU A 79 -53.15 26.27 2.49
C GLU A 79 -51.95 26.08 1.54
N ALA A 80 -51.85 24.82 1.08
CA ALA A 80 -51.54 24.35 -0.27
C ALA A 80 -50.13 24.54 -0.89
N GLY A 81 -49.51 23.38 -1.19
CA GLY A 81 -49.25 23.06 -2.61
C GLY A 81 -47.79 22.94 -3.07
N ALA A 82 -47.52 21.76 -3.65
CA ALA A 82 -46.66 21.53 -4.81
C ALA A 82 -45.12 21.49 -4.68
N ASN A 83 -44.62 20.24 -4.73
CA ASN A 83 -43.67 19.73 -5.72
C ASN A 83 -42.27 20.37 -5.84
N ALA A 84 -41.22 19.59 -5.53
CA ALA A 84 -39.96 19.58 -6.29
C ALA A 84 -39.10 18.38 -5.88
N GLU A 85 -39.05 17.43 -6.80
CA GLU A 85 -38.16 16.29 -6.90
C GLU A 85 -36.70 16.76 -6.94
N ALA A 86 -35.82 16.13 -6.15
CA ALA A 86 -34.38 16.31 -6.26
C ALA A 86 -33.78 14.96 -6.68
N GLU A 87 -33.96 14.73 -7.98
CA GLU A 87 -33.33 13.70 -8.79
C GLU A 87 -31.80 13.77 -8.71
N ASP A 88 -31.24 12.57 -8.72
CA ASP A 88 -30.04 12.17 -9.45
C ASP A 88 -28.67 12.76 -9.06
N TRP A 89 -27.97 11.96 -8.25
CA TRP A 89 -26.53 12.02 -8.08
C TRP A 89 -25.86 11.61 -9.39
N ASN A 90 -25.56 12.59 -10.24
CA ASN A 90 -24.83 12.35 -11.49
C ASN A 90 -23.41 11.83 -11.20
N GLU A 91 -23.32 10.51 -11.37
CA GLU A 91 -22.17 9.69 -11.69
C GLU A 91 -21.40 10.25 -12.88
N SER A 92 -20.12 10.56 -12.72
CA SER A 92 -19.19 10.61 -13.86
C SER A 92 -17.76 10.37 -13.40
N SER A 93 -17.52 9.09 -13.12
CA SER A 93 -16.20 8.46 -13.19
C SER A 93 -15.71 8.49 -14.63
N SER A 94 -14.63 9.22 -14.88
CA SER A 94 -13.88 9.13 -16.12
C SER A 94 -13.03 7.86 -16.10
N GLY A 95 -13.60 6.75 -16.56
CA GLY A 95 -12.91 5.47 -16.73
C GLY A 95 -13.13 4.92 -18.13
N THR A 96 -12.33 5.38 -19.09
CA THR A 96 -11.86 4.47 -20.14
C THR A 96 -10.87 3.55 -19.40
N GLU A 97 -10.80 2.22 -19.53
CA GLU A 97 -10.86 1.39 -20.73
C GLU A 97 -11.01 -0.07 -20.23
N GLN A 98 -11.98 -0.79 -20.78
CA GLN A 98 -12.15 -2.26 -20.76
C GLN A 98 -12.58 -2.94 -19.44
N GLU A 99 -13.90 -3.03 -19.29
CA GLU A 99 -14.63 -3.96 -18.42
C GLU A 99 -14.00 -5.36 -18.43
N ASN A 100 -13.48 -5.78 -17.27
CA ASN A 100 -13.36 -7.16 -16.78
C ASN A 100 -12.98 -7.14 -15.28
N THR A 101 -13.42 -6.16 -14.49
CA THR A 101 -12.99 -6.01 -13.08
C THR A 101 -13.77 -6.96 -12.19
N GLY A 102 -13.50 -8.25 -12.36
CA GLY A 102 -13.81 -9.21 -11.32
C GLY A 102 -12.88 -9.07 -10.12
N THR A 103 -13.07 -9.88 -9.09
CA THR A 103 -12.35 -9.69 -7.82
C THR A 103 -10.84 -9.93 -8.00
N GLU A 104 -10.02 -8.89 -7.74
CA GLU A 104 -8.56 -8.98 -7.79
C GLU A 104 -8.03 -10.00 -6.75
N LEU A 105 -7.22 -10.96 -7.20
CA LEU A 105 -6.59 -11.96 -6.33
C LEU A 105 -5.17 -11.56 -5.93
N PHE A 106 -4.32 -11.25 -6.92
CA PHE A 106 -2.90 -10.96 -6.69
C PHE A 106 -2.19 -10.28 -7.86
N TRP A 107 -1.04 -9.68 -7.55
CA TRP A 107 -0.06 -9.21 -8.53
C TRP A 107 0.97 -10.29 -8.82
N LEU A 108 1.08 -10.68 -10.10
CA LEU A 108 2.09 -11.60 -10.60
C LEU A 108 3.26 -10.80 -11.17
N ASP A 109 4.39 -10.83 -10.46
CA ASP A 109 5.66 -10.28 -10.94
C ASP A 109 6.51 -11.41 -11.51
N TYR A 110 6.92 -11.27 -12.77
CA TYR A 110 7.84 -12.17 -13.44
C TYR A 110 9.14 -11.43 -13.76
N GLN A 111 10.27 -11.96 -13.29
CA GLN A 111 11.60 -11.46 -13.60
C GLN A 111 12.25 -12.37 -14.66
N ALA A 112 12.55 -11.80 -15.81
CA ALA A 112 13.29 -12.48 -16.87
C ALA A 112 14.81 -12.49 -16.59
N ASP A 113 15.54 -13.32 -17.32
CA ASP A 113 17.01 -13.46 -17.18
C ASP A 113 17.77 -12.16 -17.48
N ASN A 114 17.17 -11.27 -18.28
CA ASN A 114 17.70 -9.93 -18.56
C ASN A 114 17.49 -8.94 -17.39
N GLY A 115 16.87 -9.38 -16.29
CA GLY A 115 16.54 -8.57 -15.13
C GLY A 115 15.27 -7.72 -15.29
N GLN A 116 14.58 -7.80 -16.42
CA GLN A 116 13.34 -7.09 -16.66
C GLN A 116 12.20 -7.73 -15.86
N ILE A 117 11.45 -6.89 -15.14
CA ILE A 117 10.28 -7.31 -14.36
C ILE A 117 9.02 -6.94 -15.12
N THR A 118 8.12 -7.90 -15.29
CA THR A 118 6.79 -7.72 -15.88
C THR A 118 5.73 -8.04 -14.84
N SER A 119 4.81 -7.10 -14.60
CA SER A 119 3.76 -7.22 -13.58
C SER A 119 2.39 -7.37 -14.22
N PHE A 120 1.57 -8.27 -13.69
CA PHE A 120 0.21 -8.54 -14.16
C PHE A 120 -0.76 -8.63 -12.97
N ILE A 121 -1.92 -8.00 -13.08
CA ILE A 121 -3.01 -8.19 -12.12
C ILE A 121 -3.78 -9.46 -12.51
N VAL A 122 -3.93 -10.38 -11.55
CA VAL A 122 -4.70 -11.62 -11.71
C VAL A 122 -6.03 -11.48 -10.99
N HIS A 123 -7.13 -11.70 -11.71
CA HIS A 123 -8.49 -11.70 -11.18
C HIS A 123 -8.99 -13.14 -10.95
N LYS A 124 -10.09 -13.28 -10.21
CA LYS A 124 -10.68 -14.58 -9.86
C LYS A 124 -11.25 -15.33 -11.06
N GLU A 125 -11.71 -14.59 -12.05
CA GLU A 125 -12.40 -15.07 -13.25
C GLU A 125 -11.40 -15.38 -14.38
N ASP A 126 -10.14 -14.97 -14.21
CA ASP A 126 -9.08 -15.22 -15.19
C ASP A 126 -8.73 -16.71 -15.23
N LYS A 127 -8.49 -17.24 -16.43
CA LYS A 127 -7.97 -18.60 -16.61
C LYS A 127 -6.44 -18.60 -16.49
N PRO A 128 -5.83 -19.58 -15.81
CA PRO A 128 -4.38 -19.66 -15.66
C PRO A 128 -3.65 -19.76 -17.01
N GLU A 129 -4.27 -20.39 -18.00
CA GLU A 129 -3.76 -20.52 -19.38
C GLU A 129 -3.56 -19.14 -20.04
N VAL A 130 -4.56 -18.25 -19.92
CA VAL A 130 -4.54 -16.91 -20.51
C VAL A 130 -3.51 -16.02 -19.82
N ILE A 131 -3.34 -16.17 -18.51
CA ILE A 131 -2.32 -15.44 -17.74
C ILE A 131 -0.93 -15.85 -18.23
N VAL A 132 -0.67 -17.15 -18.38
CA VAL A 132 0.63 -17.65 -18.85
C VAL A 132 0.91 -17.20 -20.28
N GLU A 133 -0.10 -17.20 -21.15
CA GLU A 133 0.04 -16.70 -22.52
C GLU A 133 0.44 -15.21 -22.54
N ARG A 134 -0.24 -14.36 -21.76
CA ARG A 134 0.11 -12.93 -21.62
C ARG A 134 1.53 -12.71 -21.09
N VAL A 135 1.98 -13.55 -20.16
CA VAL A 135 3.35 -13.50 -19.64
C VAL A 135 4.34 -13.94 -20.73
N ALA A 136 4.00 -14.98 -21.50
CA ALA A 136 4.83 -15.52 -22.57
C ALA A 136 4.91 -14.62 -23.82
N GLU A 137 3.94 -13.74 -24.04
CA GLU A 137 4.02 -12.70 -25.07
C GLU A 137 5.05 -11.64 -24.73
N LYS A 138 5.14 -11.26 -23.44
CA LYS A 138 6.07 -10.22 -22.97
C LYS A 138 7.45 -10.76 -22.59
N ASN A 139 7.59 -12.08 -22.41
CA ASN A 139 8.82 -12.72 -21.96
C ASN A 139 9.14 -13.96 -22.81
N VAL A 140 10.42 -14.20 -23.08
CA VAL A 140 10.87 -15.41 -23.79
C VAL A 140 10.78 -16.61 -22.84
N LEU A 141 9.65 -17.32 -22.85
CA LEU A 141 9.41 -18.51 -22.02
C LEU A 141 9.48 -19.79 -22.83
N ASP A 142 10.33 -20.72 -22.41
CA ASP A 142 10.37 -22.09 -22.92
C ASP A 142 9.11 -22.90 -22.53
N SER A 143 8.80 -23.96 -23.27
CA SER A 143 7.63 -24.83 -23.05
C SER A 143 7.59 -25.38 -21.62
N ALA A 144 8.74 -25.79 -21.07
CA ALA A 144 8.84 -26.28 -19.70
C ALA A 144 8.51 -25.19 -18.66
N MET A 145 8.97 -23.95 -18.89
CA MET A 145 8.68 -22.81 -18.01
C MET A 145 7.22 -22.41 -18.05
N ARG A 146 6.59 -22.45 -19.23
CA ARG A 146 5.14 -22.20 -19.37
C ARG A 146 4.32 -23.20 -18.58
N ALA A 147 4.66 -24.50 -18.66
CA ALA A 147 3.98 -25.53 -17.90
C ALA A 147 4.16 -25.36 -16.38
N ALA A 148 5.38 -25.03 -15.93
CA ALA A 148 5.67 -24.76 -14.53
C ALA A 148 4.92 -23.52 -14.01
N LEU A 149 4.87 -22.45 -14.81
CA LEU A 149 4.15 -21.23 -14.47
C LEU A 149 2.64 -21.48 -14.40
N LEU A 150 2.08 -22.25 -15.33
CA LEU A 150 0.66 -22.64 -15.32
C LEU A 150 0.30 -23.38 -14.03
N ALA A 151 1.09 -24.40 -13.68
CA ALA A 151 0.88 -25.16 -12.44
C ALA A 151 0.98 -24.25 -11.21
N ARG A 152 1.95 -23.32 -11.19
CA ARG A 152 2.14 -22.41 -10.06
C ARG A 152 1.02 -21.39 -9.92
N VAL A 153 0.59 -20.78 -11.02
CA VAL A 153 -0.50 -19.81 -11.05
C VAL A 153 -1.81 -20.48 -10.63
N GLY A 154 -2.12 -21.67 -11.16
CA GLY A 154 -3.30 -22.44 -10.76
C GLY A 154 -3.34 -22.71 -9.26
N GLN A 155 -2.25 -23.25 -8.70
CA GLN A 155 -2.15 -23.49 -7.25
C GLN A 155 -2.29 -22.22 -6.42
N GLU A 156 -1.77 -21.09 -6.90
CA GLU A 156 -1.86 -19.82 -6.18
C GLU A 156 -3.27 -19.22 -6.24
N MET A 157 -3.96 -19.39 -7.38
CA MET A 157 -5.37 -19.02 -7.53
C MET A 157 -6.25 -19.87 -6.61
N ASP A 158 -6.13 -21.20 -6.63
CA ASP A 158 -6.91 -22.10 -5.79
C ASP A 158 -6.76 -21.77 -4.29
N LYS A 159 -5.51 -21.56 -3.83
CA LYS A 159 -5.20 -21.16 -2.45
C LYS A 159 -5.84 -19.85 -2.00
N ARG A 160 -6.11 -18.94 -2.94
CA ARG A 160 -6.69 -17.62 -2.64
C ARG A 160 -8.20 -17.62 -2.87
N CYS A 161 -8.71 -18.44 -3.78
CA CYS A 161 -10.12 -18.68 -4.00
C CYS A 161 -10.79 -19.42 -2.82
N ASP A 162 -10.09 -20.37 -2.19
CA ASP A 162 -10.63 -21.16 -1.06
C ASP A 162 -10.72 -20.40 0.27
N LYS A 163 -10.12 -19.21 0.35
CA LYS A 163 -10.12 -18.36 1.55
C LYS A 163 -11.27 -17.35 1.58
N CYS A 164 -12.19 -17.42 0.61
CA CYS A 164 -13.39 -16.58 0.52
C CYS A 164 -14.61 -17.29 1.10
#